data_AF-A0A2N0ZD43-F1
#
_entry.id   AF-A0A2N0ZD43-F1
#
_cell.length_a   1.000
_cell.length_b   1.000
_cell.length_c   1.000
_cell.angle_alpha   90.00
_cell.angle_beta   90.00
_cell.angle_gamma   90.00
#
_symmetry.space_group_name_H-M   'P 1'
#
loop_
_entity.id
_entity.type
_entity.pdbx_description
1 polymer ?
#
loop_
_entity_poly.entity_id
_entity_poly.type
_entity_poly.pdbx_seq_one_letter_code
_entity_poly.pdbx_strand_id
1 'polypeptide(L)'
;MLLDKQIFTSLKLATYWFIKKRPDGSWSRSSSWTVVTDLYSHLTRTQSAYSSTSKTNIKNNEKSGDVIQFKKDGADRYSHAMWIHTKTSSDLQLSGHTSDYLKRSFDAIKGYKTYRIVKM
;
A
#
# COMPACT_ATOMS: atom_id res chain seq x y z
N MET A 1 13.83 28.22 8.69
CA MET A 1 12.77 27.20 8.77
C MET A 1 12.65 26.56 7.39
N LEU A 2 13.51 25.57 7.10
CA LEU A 2 13.61 24.91 5.79
C LEU A 2 12.68 23.69 5.79
N LEU A 3 11.49 23.87 5.21
CA LEU A 3 10.63 22.78 4.76
C LEU A 3 11.26 22.19 3.49
N ASP A 4 12.18 21.25 3.68
CA ASP A 4 12.76 20.51 2.56
C ASP A 4 11.72 19.55 1.97
N LYS A 5 11.19 20.02 0.85
CA LYS A 5 10.65 19.26 -0.28
C LYS A 5 10.99 17.78 -0.21
N GLN A 6 10.01 16.95 0.16
CA GLN A 6 9.99 15.54 -0.26
C GLN A 6 9.90 15.52 -1.78
N ILE A 7 11.05 15.44 -2.43
CA ILE A 7 11.17 15.30 -3.88
C ILE A 7 10.64 13.90 -4.24
N PHE A 8 9.43 13.85 -4.80
CA PHE A 8 8.91 12.66 -5.48
C PHE A 8 9.58 12.53 -6.86
N THR A 9 10.82 12.06 -6.90
CA THR A 9 11.48 11.72 -8.17
C THR A 9 11.02 10.34 -8.61
N SER A 10 10.19 10.29 -9.65
CA SER A 10 9.86 9.07 -10.40
C SER A 10 11.14 8.52 -11.06
N LEU A 11 11.76 7.51 -10.45
CA LEU A 11 12.89 6.78 -11.02
C LEU A 11 12.37 5.46 -11.58
N LYS A 12 12.47 5.32 -12.91
CA LYS A 12 11.99 4.22 -13.76
C LYS A 12 12.56 2.82 -13.46
N LEU A 13 13.29 2.65 -12.34
CA LEU A 13 13.96 1.41 -11.93
C LEU A 13 14.00 1.19 -10.40
N ALA A 14 13.40 2.05 -9.57
CA ALA A 14 13.63 1.98 -8.13
C ALA A 14 12.73 0.95 -7.50
N THR A 15 13.25 -0.19 -6.99
CA THR A 15 12.56 -1.24 -6.19
C THR A 15 11.89 -0.74 -4.89
N TYR A 16 12.00 0.56 -4.60
CA TYR A 16 11.57 1.21 -3.38
C TYR A 16 11.09 2.62 -3.70
N TRP A 17 9.92 2.99 -3.20
CA TRP A 17 9.34 4.33 -3.40
C TRP A 17 9.56 5.23 -2.16
N PHE A 18 10.04 4.67 -1.04
CA PHE A 18 10.43 5.42 0.14
C PHE A 18 11.82 5.06 0.62
N ILE A 19 12.65 6.08 0.85
CA ILE A 19 13.97 5.95 1.43
C ILE A 19 14.09 7.02 2.52
N LYS A 20 14.47 6.60 3.74
CA LYS A 20 14.77 7.53 4.84
C LYS A 20 16.08 7.17 5.53
N LYS A 21 16.82 8.18 5.96
CA LYS A 21 17.95 8.01 6.88
C LYS A 21 17.41 7.84 8.30
N ARG A 22 17.89 6.83 9.02
CA ARG A 22 17.53 6.57 10.42
C ARG A 22 18.45 7.37 11.36
N PRO A 23 18.07 7.54 12.65
CA PRO A 23 18.89 8.25 13.63
C PRO A 23 20.28 7.62 13.84
N ASP A 24 20.40 6.30 13.64
CA ASP A 24 21.66 5.56 13.69
C ASP A 24 22.55 5.74 12.44
N GLY A 25 22.15 6.60 11.50
CA GLY A 25 22.86 6.87 10.26
C GLY A 25 22.60 5.86 9.13
N SER A 26 21.91 4.74 9.40
CA SER A 26 21.57 3.73 8.39
C SER A 26 20.44 4.18 7.46
N TRP A 27 20.37 3.58 6.27
CA TRP A 27 19.30 3.86 5.31
C TRP A 27 18.21 2.80 5.41
N SER A 28 16.96 3.25 5.57
CA SER A 28 15.77 2.42 5.47
C SER A 28 15.16 2.60 4.09
N ARG A 29 14.88 1.50 3.39
CA ARG A 29 14.17 1.49 2.11
C ARG A 29 12.85 0.76 2.28
N SER A 30 11.78 1.23 1.64
CA SER A 30 10.48 0.57 1.66
C SER A 30 9.84 0.58 0.28
N SER A 31 9.32 -0.59 -0.09
CA SER A 31 8.45 -0.80 -1.24
C SER A 31 6.97 -0.78 -0.84
N SER A 32 6.64 -0.48 0.42
CA SER A 32 5.29 -0.49 0.97
C SER A 32 4.87 0.84 1.59
N TRP A 33 3.70 1.36 1.15
CA TRP A 33 3.02 2.57 1.65
C TRP A 33 2.78 2.61 3.16
N THR A 34 2.76 1.45 3.83
CA THR A 34 2.62 1.36 5.29
C THR A 34 3.79 1.94 6.09
N VAL A 35 4.98 2.10 5.49
CA VAL A 35 6.21 2.46 6.21
C VAL A 35 6.52 3.96 6.13
N VAL A 36 5.74 4.71 5.34
CA VAL A 36 5.82 6.18 5.32
C VAL A 36 4.96 6.75 6.42
N THR A 37 5.63 7.39 7.37
CA THR A 37 5.03 7.88 8.61
C THR A 37 3.82 8.76 8.37
N ASP A 38 3.91 9.72 7.44
CA ASP A 38 2.85 10.69 7.19
C ASP A 38 1.64 10.03 6.52
N LEU A 39 1.88 9.19 5.51
CA LEU A 39 0.82 8.46 4.83
C LEU A 39 0.16 7.44 5.77
N TYR A 40 0.94 6.68 6.55
CA TYR A 40 0.39 5.78 7.56
C TYR A 40 -0.48 6.55 8.57
N SER A 41 0.02 7.68 9.07
CA SER A 41 -0.72 8.51 10.03
C SER A 41 -2.01 9.07 9.42
N HIS A 42 -1.96 9.53 8.17
CA HIS A 42 -3.13 10.03 7.46
C HIS A 42 -4.16 8.91 7.23
N LEU A 43 -3.75 7.79 6.62
CA LEU A 43 -4.62 6.65 6.34
C LEU A 43 -5.25 6.05 7.60
N THR A 44 -4.54 6.04 8.73
CA THR A 44 -5.02 5.39 9.96
C THR A 44 -5.83 6.30 10.89
N ARG A 45 -5.65 7.62 10.83
CA ARG A 45 -6.32 8.55 11.75
C ARG A 45 -7.57 9.20 11.18
N THR A 46 -7.63 9.44 9.87
CA THR A 46 -8.69 10.28 9.30
C THR A 46 -9.64 9.51 8.41
N GLN A 47 -9.28 8.31 7.96
CA GLN A 47 -10.03 7.58 6.96
C GLN A 47 -10.78 6.39 7.55
N SER A 48 -12.01 6.19 7.07
CA SER A 48 -12.78 4.99 7.38
C SER A 48 -12.14 3.77 6.72
N ALA A 49 -12.30 2.60 7.33
CA ALA A 49 -11.70 1.39 6.81
C ALA A 49 -12.63 0.18 6.93
N TYR A 50 -12.58 -0.69 5.91
CA TYR A 50 -13.26 -1.98 5.90
C TYR A 50 -12.22 -3.09 5.90
N SER A 51 -12.33 -4.06 6.83
CA SER A 51 -11.38 -5.19 6.92
C SER A 51 -12.08 -6.52 6.66
N SER A 52 -11.42 -7.43 5.96
CA SER A 52 -11.93 -8.78 5.72
C SER A 52 -10.79 -9.77 5.50
N THR A 53 -11.04 -11.05 5.79
CA THR A 53 -10.19 -12.17 5.38
C THR A 53 -10.56 -12.71 4.00
N SER A 54 -11.73 -12.32 3.46
CA SER A 54 -12.22 -12.73 2.15
C SER A 54 -11.82 -11.70 1.08
N LYS A 55 -11.07 -12.14 0.06
CA LYS A 55 -10.78 -11.30 -1.10
C LYS A 55 -12.03 -10.87 -1.84
N THR A 56 -13.05 -11.73 -1.93
CA THR A 56 -14.33 -11.39 -2.56
C THR A 56 -15.02 -10.24 -1.84
N ASN A 57 -15.01 -10.24 -0.51
CA ASN A 57 -15.63 -9.15 0.25
C ASN A 57 -14.88 -7.84 0.05
N ILE A 58 -13.54 -7.88 -0.04
CA ILE A 58 -12.73 -6.73 -0.43
C ILE A 58 -13.14 -6.25 -1.82
N LYS A 59 -13.24 -7.15 -2.81
CA LYS A 59 -13.65 -6.86 -4.19
C LYS A 59 -15.11 -6.38 -4.35
N ASN A 60 -15.91 -6.38 -3.29
CA ASN A 60 -17.27 -5.83 -3.29
C ASN A 60 -17.36 -4.48 -2.59
N ASN A 61 -16.37 -4.13 -1.76
CA ASN A 61 -16.43 -2.98 -0.88
C ASN A 61 -15.46 -1.88 -1.28
N GLU A 62 -14.69 -2.02 -2.35
CA GLU A 62 -13.61 -1.13 -2.79
C GLU A 62 -14.00 -0.23 -3.96
N LYS A 63 -13.24 0.87 -4.14
CA LYS A 63 -13.28 1.72 -5.34
C LYS A 63 -11.88 2.05 -5.84
N SER A 64 -11.75 2.42 -7.11
CA SER A 64 -10.51 3.01 -7.63
C SER A 64 -10.10 4.22 -6.79
N GLY A 65 -8.82 4.32 -6.46
CA GLY A 65 -8.26 5.34 -5.58
C GLY A 65 -8.21 4.97 -4.11
N ASP A 66 -8.94 3.95 -3.65
CA ASP A 66 -8.78 3.43 -2.28
C ASP A 66 -7.38 2.79 -2.10
N VAL A 67 -6.94 2.67 -0.85
CA VAL A 67 -5.70 1.96 -0.48
C VAL A 67 -6.04 0.61 0.13
N ILE A 68 -5.46 -0.47 -0.39
CA ILE A 68 -5.52 -1.79 0.23
C ILE A 68 -4.27 -2.06 1.06
N GLN A 69 -4.46 -2.49 2.31
CA GLN A 69 -3.42 -2.93 3.21
C GLN A 69 -3.51 -4.45 3.41
N PHE A 70 -2.36 -5.10 3.57
CA PHE A 70 -2.23 -6.54 3.72
C PHE A 70 -1.57 -6.91 5.04
N LYS A 71 -2.13 -7.90 5.72
CA LYS A 71 -1.63 -8.44 6.98
C LYS A 71 -1.43 -9.95 6.86
N LYS A 72 -0.26 -10.42 7.27
CA LYS A 72 0.10 -11.84 7.30
C LYS A 72 -0.69 -12.56 8.40
N ASP A 73 -0.81 -13.87 8.27
CA ASP A 73 -1.38 -14.69 9.33
C ASP A 73 -0.54 -14.57 10.61
N GLY A 74 -1.20 -14.49 11.77
CA GLY A 74 -0.54 -14.30 13.07
C GLY A 74 0.19 -12.95 13.29
N ALA A 75 0.18 -12.02 12.33
CA ALA A 75 0.85 -10.73 12.48
C ALA A 75 -0.03 -9.70 13.19
N ASP A 76 0.58 -8.87 14.06
CA ASP A 76 -0.13 -7.79 14.76
C ASP A 76 -0.45 -6.60 13.84
N ARG A 77 0.37 -6.38 12.82
CA ARG A 77 0.33 -5.17 11.97
C ARG A 77 0.18 -5.50 10.50
N TYR A 78 -0.43 -4.58 9.76
CA TYR A 78 -0.42 -4.57 8.31
C TYR A 78 0.99 -4.23 7.82
N SER A 79 1.55 -5.08 6.96
CA SER A 79 2.95 -5.00 6.53
C SER A 79 3.11 -4.51 5.10
N HIS A 80 2.05 -4.55 4.31
CA HIS A 80 2.07 -4.10 2.92
C HIS A 80 0.88 -3.21 2.60
N ALA A 81 1.04 -2.26 1.69
CA ALA A 81 -0.08 -1.47 1.16
C ALA A 81 0.13 -1.12 -0.32
N MET A 82 -0.97 -1.10 -1.06
CA MET A 82 -1.03 -0.82 -2.50
C MET A 82 -2.24 0.04 -2.81
N TRP A 83 -2.16 0.83 -3.88
CA TRP A 83 -3.29 1.63 -4.36
C TRP A 83 -4.15 0.80 -5.30
N ILE A 84 -5.46 0.97 -5.22
CA ILE A 84 -6.38 0.41 -6.21
C ILE A 84 -6.34 1.30 -7.45
N HIS A 85 -5.76 0.78 -8.52
CA HIS A 85 -5.63 1.51 -9.78
C HIS A 85 -6.94 1.49 -10.56
N THR A 86 -7.48 0.30 -10.80
CA THR A 86 -8.67 0.10 -11.61
C THR A 86 -9.40 -1.15 -11.15
N LYS A 87 -10.73 -1.10 -11.18
CA LYS A 87 -11.59 -2.25 -11.00
C LYS A 87 -12.11 -2.70 -12.37
N THR A 88 -11.94 -3.98 -12.65
CA THR A 88 -12.56 -4.64 -13.81
C THR A 88 -13.77 -5.46 -13.33
N SER A 89 -14.52 -6.06 -14.25
CA SER A 89 -15.66 -6.91 -13.90
C SER A 89 -15.25 -8.16 -13.10
N SER A 90 -14.01 -8.63 -13.21
CA SER A 90 -13.54 -9.88 -12.59
C SER A 90 -12.41 -9.69 -11.57
N ASP A 91 -11.68 -8.58 -11.62
CA ASP A 91 -10.47 -8.39 -10.83
C ASP A 91 -10.23 -6.93 -10.40
N LEU A 92 -9.47 -6.81 -9.32
CA LEU A 92 -8.97 -5.57 -8.78
C LEU A 92 -7.50 -5.41 -9.16
N GLN A 93 -7.22 -4.40 -9.97
CA GLN A 93 -5.86 -4.07 -10.39
C GLN A 93 -5.22 -3.10 -9.41
N LEU A 94 -4.08 -3.51 -8.88
CA LEU A 94 -3.35 -2.80 -7.85
C LEU A 94 -2.06 -2.22 -8.42
N SER A 95 -1.79 -0.98 -8.06
CA SER A 95 -0.50 -0.36 -8.33
C SER A 95 0.53 -0.89 -7.34
N GLY A 96 1.54 -1.55 -7.89
CA GLY A 96 2.53 -2.34 -7.17
C GLY A 96 3.96 -2.09 -7.61
N HIS A 97 4.89 -2.68 -6.85
CA HIS A 97 6.32 -2.46 -7.00
C HIS A 97 7.03 -3.54 -7.86
N THR A 98 6.32 -4.25 -8.73
CA THR A 98 6.92 -5.27 -9.63
C THR A 98 6.75 -4.84 -11.08
N SER A 99 7.41 -5.50 -12.04
CA SER A 99 7.43 -5.15 -13.48
C SER A 99 6.08 -4.71 -14.07
N ASP A 100 4.96 -5.19 -13.53
CA ASP A 100 3.60 -4.69 -13.81
C ASP A 100 3.12 -3.67 -12.77
N TYR A 101 3.57 -2.42 -12.93
CA TYR A 101 3.43 -1.33 -11.96
C TYR A 101 1.99 -0.87 -11.66
N LEU A 102 1.04 -1.09 -12.58
CA LEU A 102 -0.32 -0.52 -12.49
C LEU A 102 -1.44 -1.57 -12.52
N LYS A 103 -1.13 -2.80 -12.93
CA LYS A 103 -2.14 -3.81 -13.27
C LYS A 103 -1.94 -5.14 -12.56
N ARG A 104 -1.29 -5.13 -11.39
CA ARG A 104 -1.10 -6.36 -10.62
C ARG A 104 -2.45 -6.83 -10.09
N SER A 105 -2.85 -8.03 -10.49
CA SER A 105 -4.05 -8.67 -9.97
C SER A 105 -4.01 -8.83 -8.45
N PHE A 106 -5.08 -8.41 -7.77
CA PHE A 106 -5.23 -8.65 -6.34
C PHE A 106 -5.23 -10.15 -6.02
N ASP A 107 -5.81 -10.99 -6.88
CA ASP A 107 -5.87 -12.44 -6.68
C ASP A 107 -4.51 -13.13 -6.81
N ALA A 108 -3.60 -12.54 -7.59
CA ALA A 108 -2.21 -13.00 -7.72
C ALA A 108 -1.35 -12.73 -6.46
N ILE A 109 -1.78 -11.87 -5.53
CA ILE A 109 -1.05 -11.60 -4.30
C ILE A 109 -1.31 -12.73 -3.29
N LYS A 110 -0.25 -13.42 -2.84
CA LYS A 110 -0.30 -14.54 -1.89
C LYS A 110 0.45 -14.20 -0.59
N GLY A 111 0.29 -15.04 0.44
CA GLY A 111 1.01 -14.92 1.71
C GLY A 111 0.40 -13.96 2.74
N TYR A 112 -0.83 -13.50 2.51
CA TYR A 112 -1.57 -12.63 3.42
C TYR A 112 -2.92 -13.24 3.79
N LYS A 113 -3.40 -12.97 5.00
CA LYS A 113 -4.62 -13.55 5.58
C LYS A 113 -5.72 -12.52 5.78
N THR A 114 -5.36 -11.30 6.14
CA THR A 114 -6.31 -10.21 6.37
C THR A 114 -5.99 -9.04 5.46
N TYR A 115 -7.04 -8.44 4.93
CA TYR A 115 -6.98 -7.30 4.02
C TYR A 115 -7.81 -6.17 4.62
N ARG A 116 -7.37 -4.94 4.38
CA ARG A 116 -8.10 -3.74 4.80
C ARG A 116 -8.12 -2.74 3.67
N ILE A 117 -9.30 -2.23 3.35
CA ILE A 117 -9.47 -1.09 2.46
C ILE A 117 -9.53 0.15 3.34
N VAL A 118 -8.68 1.12 3.07
CA VAL A 118 -8.77 2.48 3.61
C VAL A 118 -9.46 3.34 2.56
N LYS A 119 -10.54 4.00 2.97
CA LYS A 119 -11.38 4.84 2.11
C LYS A 119 -10.71 6.17 1.88
N MET A 120 -10.45 6.48 0.61
CA MET A 120 -9.88 7.75 0.19
C MET A 120 -10.95 8.72 -0.30
#